data_AF-A0A2A4QPF5-F1
#
_entry.id   AF-A0A2A4QPF5-F1
#
_cell.length_a   1.000
_cell.length_b   1.000
_cell.length_c   1.000
_cell.angle_alpha   90.00
_cell.angle_beta   90.00
_cell.angle_gamma   90.00
#
_symmetry.space_group_name_H-M   'P 1'
#
loop_
_entity.id
_entity.type
_entity.pdbx_description
1 polymer ?
#
loop_
_entity_poly.entity_id
_entity_poly.type
_entity_poly.pdbx_seq_one_letter_code
_entity_poly.pdbx_strand_id
1 'polypeptide(L)'
;MVASGGTACDTATLLKDQGARSVTLFSTSGLFTAKKVDRVRATTAIDRINDSDIDALFITDTYDYLKTNETLYQAIEKSPVIHVIKTAPYLAAIIKAIHVEVTCDMDENENSISSILRGEHRSQLCDNQAVSKPTMLKKNSPLRTLALG
;
A
#
# COMPACT_ATOMS: atom_id res chain seq x y z
N MET A 1 -5.24 -0.08 -8.80
CA MET A 1 -6.42 -0.31 -7.93
C MET A 1 -6.74 -1.79 -7.95
N VAL A 2 -7.04 -2.40 -6.79
CA VAL A 2 -7.44 -3.81 -6.68
C VAL A 2 -8.91 -3.87 -6.24
N ALA A 3 -9.79 -4.37 -7.10
CA ALA A 3 -11.22 -4.51 -6.80
C ALA A 3 -11.55 -5.92 -6.26
N SER A 4 -11.72 -6.90 -7.16
CA SER A 4 -12.05 -8.28 -6.79
C SER A 4 -10.82 -9.17 -6.51
N GLY A 5 -9.62 -8.68 -6.79
CA GLY A 5 -8.38 -9.47 -6.71
C GLY A 5 -8.15 -10.44 -7.88
N GLY A 6 -9.17 -10.77 -8.69
CA GLY A 6 -9.08 -11.83 -9.70
C GLY A 6 -7.90 -11.67 -10.67
N THR A 7 -7.85 -10.57 -11.40
CA THR A 7 -6.76 -10.28 -12.34
C THR A 7 -5.39 -10.25 -11.68
N ALA A 8 -5.30 -9.79 -10.42
CA ALA A 8 -4.04 -9.74 -9.69
C ALA A 8 -3.54 -11.15 -9.35
N CYS A 9 -4.45 -12.02 -8.90
CA CYS A 9 -4.15 -13.43 -8.62
C CYS A 9 -3.74 -14.17 -9.90
N ASP A 10 -4.50 -14.04 -10.99
CA ASP A 10 -4.20 -14.69 -12.27
C ASP A 10 -2.83 -14.26 -12.81
N THR A 11 -2.51 -12.97 -12.69
CA THR A 11 -1.20 -12.43 -13.09
C THR A 11 -0.08 -12.98 -12.22
N ALA A 12 -0.31 -13.14 -10.91
CA ALA A 12 0.68 -13.68 -10.01
C ALA A 12 1.01 -15.14 -10.33
N THR A 13 0.00 -15.98 -10.54
CA THR A 13 0.18 -17.37 -10.97
C THR A 13 0.95 -17.44 -12.29
N LEU A 14 0.55 -16.64 -13.30
CA LEU A 14 1.26 -16.59 -14.57
C LEU A 14 2.75 -16.24 -14.40
N LEU A 15 3.07 -15.25 -13.56
CA LEU A 15 4.46 -14.85 -13.33
C LEU A 15 5.26 -15.95 -12.61
N LYS A 16 4.67 -16.62 -11.61
CA LYS A 16 5.32 -17.75 -10.92
C LYS A 16 5.55 -18.93 -11.88
N ASP A 17 4.58 -19.24 -12.75
CA ASP A 17 4.71 -20.28 -13.78
C ASP A 17 5.84 -19.98 -14.77
N GLN A 18 6.12 -18.68 -15.01
CA GLN A 18 7.27 -18.23 -15.81
C GLN A 18 8.59 -18.14 -15.02
N GLY A 19 8.62 -18.69 -13.79
CA GLY A 19 9.83 -18.78 -12.97
C GLY A 19 10.13 -17.56 -12.11
N ALA A 20 9.17 -16.64 -11.92
CA ALA A 20 9.36 -15.55 -10.97
C ALA A 20 9.53 -16.12 -9.54
N ARG A 21 10.62 -15.75 -8.86
CA ARG A 21 10.83 -16.11 -7.45
C ARG A 21 9.76 -15.50 -6.55
N SER A 22 9.41 -14.24 -6.79
CA SER A 22 8.43 -13.49 -6.00
C SER A 22 7.55 -12.59 -6.85
N VAL A 23 6.29 -12.42 -6.44
CA VAL A 23 5.34 -11.47 -7.02
C VAL A 23 4.88 -10.50 -5.94
N THR A 24 5.26 -9.23 -6.12
CA THR A 24 4.85 -8.13 -5.25
C THR A 24 4.01 -7.14 -6.05
N LEU A 25 2.86 -6.75 -5.51
CA LEU A 25 1.94 -5.82 -6.13
C LEU A 25 1.88 -4.51 -5.35
N PHE A 26 1.89 -3.40 -6.09
CA PHE A 26 1.66 -2.06 -5.54
C PHE A 26 0.40 -1.49 -6.18
N SER A 27 -0.53 -1.02 -5.36
CA SER A 27 -1.75 -0.41 -5.84
C SER A 27 -2.15 0.73 -4.92
N THR A 28 -2.46 1.90 -5.48
CA THR A 28 -2.92 3.02 -4.65
C THR A 28 -4.12 2.62 -3.80
N SER A 29 -5.18 2.05 -4.38
CA SER A 29 -6.39 1.71 -3.63
C SER A 29 -6.70 0.22 -3.71
N GLY A 30 -7.05 -0.39 -2.58
CA GLY A 30 -7.69 -1.71 -2.52
C GLY A 30 -9.16 -1.52 -2.17
N LEU A 31 -10.06 -1.73 -3.14
CA LEU A 31 -11.51 -1.57 -2.97
C LEU A 31 -12.19 -2.83 -2.40
N PHE A 32 -11.59 -4.01 -2.61
CA PHE A 32 -12.06 -5.30 -2.09
C PHE A 32 -13.56 -5.55 -2.27
N THR A 33 -14.05 -5.28 -3.49
CA THR A 33 -15.49 -5.36 -3.81
C THR A 33 -15.99 -6.80 -3.80
N ALA A 34 -17.11 -7.06 -3.11
CA ALA A 34 -17.85 -8.32 -3.23
C ALA A 34 -18.90 -8.23 -4.36
N LYS A 35 -19.07 -9.31 -5.13
CA LYS A 35 -20.16 -9.40 -6.13
C LYS A 35 -21.51 -9.35 -5.40
N LYS A 36 -22.42 -8.47 -5.83
CA LYS A 36 -23.77 -8.29 -5.25
C LYS A 36 -24.64 -9.56 -5.20
N VAL A 37 -24.32 -10.55 -6.03
CA VAL A 37 -25.14 -11.78 -6.19
C VAL A 37 -25.02 -12.70 -4.97
N ASP A 38 -23.86 -12.69 -4.31
CA ASP A 38 -23.61 -13.47 -3.11
C ASP A 38 -23.35 -12.52 -1.95
N ARG A 39 -24.39 -12.22 -1.16
CA ARG A 39 -24.27 -11.56 0.16
C ARG A 39 -23.48 -12.40 1.18
N VAL A 40 -22.68 -13.37 0.73
CA VAL A 40 -22.25 -14.52 1.51
C VAL A 40 -20.92 -14.26 2.22
N ARG A 41 -19.98 -13.49 1.66
CA ARG A 41 -18.73 -13.11 2.38
C ARG A 41 -18.18 -11.76 1.94
N ALA A 42 -18.26 -10.76 2.82
CA ALA A 42 -17.68 -9.44 2.61
C ALA A 42 -16.17 -9.49 2.29
N THR A 43 -15.45 -10.51 2.77
CA THR A 43 -14.00 -10.67 2.67
C THR A 43 -13.52 -11.43 1.44
N THR A 44 -14.41 -11.87 0.53
CA THR A 44 -14.07 -12.78 -0.59
C THR A 44 -12.83 -12.36 -1.39
N ALA A 45 -12.69 -11.05 -1.67
CA ALA A 45 -11.53 -10.54 -2.41
C ALA A 45 -10.22 -10.66 -1.62
N ILE A 46 -10.27 -10.44 -0.30
CA ILE A 46 -9.13 -10.57 0.61
C ILE A 46 -8.75 -12.04 0.77
N ASP A 47 -9.74 -12.91 0.95
CA ASP A 47 -9.53 -14.36 1.09
C ASP A 47 -8.83 -14.91 -0.16
N ARG A 48 -9.32 -14.53 -1.35
CA ARG A 48 -8.68 -14.89 -2.62
C ARG A 48 -7.22 -14.42 -2.71
N ILE A 49 -6.92 -13.21 -2.25
CA ILE A 49 -5.54 -12.69 -2.27
C ILE A 49 -4.65 -13.47 -1.31
N ASN A 50 -5.14 -13.79 -0.11
CA ASN A 50 -4.39 -14.57 0.88
C ASN A 50 -4.07 -15.99 0.38
N ASP A 51 -4.99 -16.59 -0.39
CA ASP A 51 -4.87 -17.94 -0.92
C ASP A 51 -4.13 -18.00 -2.28
N SER A 52 -3.62 -16.87 -2.78
CA SER A 52 -2.97 -16.78 -4.10
C SER A 52 -1.44 -16.77 -4.03
N ASP A 53 -0.82 -16.80 -5.22
CA ASP A 53 0.64 -16.73 -5.40
C ASP A 53 1.27 -15.35 -5.16
N ILE A 54 0.49 -14.39 -4.65
CA ILE A 54 0.96 -13.04 -4.32
C ILE A 54 1.73 -13.10 -3.01
N ASP A 55 3.01 -12.71 -3.02
CA ASP A 55 3.84 -12.71 -1.81
C ASP A 55 3.60 -11.48 -0.92
N ALA A 56 3.29 -10.34 -1.55
CA ALA A 56 2.88 -9.11 -0.87
C ALA A 56 2.04 -8.21 -1.78
N LEU A 57 0.98 -7.63 -1.22
CA LEU A 57 0.17 -6.58 -1.83
C LEU A 57 0.25 -5.31 -0.97
N PHE A 58 0.88 -4.27 -1.49
CA PHE A 58 0.91 -2.95 -0.86
C PHE A 58 -0.24 -2.09 -1.38
N ILE A 59 -1.08 -1.65 -0.45
CA ILE A 59 -2.14 -0.68 -0.70
C ILE A 59 -1.93 0.58 0.14
N THR A 60 -2.49 1.70 -0.27
CA THR A 60 -2.56 2.87 0.61
C THR A 60 -3.85 2.89 1.44
N ASP A 61 -3.85 3.63 2.54
CA ASP A 61 -5.03 3.92 3.37
C ASP A 61 -5.97 4.99 2.78
N THR A 62 -5.98 5.15 1.45
CA THR A 62 -6.91 6.07 0.75
C THR A 62 -8.39 5.72 0.94
N TYR A 63 -8.70 4.48 1.31
CA TYR A 63 -10.02 4.06 1.78
C TYR A 63 -9.96 3.68 3.27
N ASP A 64 -10.72 4.41 4.09
CA ASP A 64 -10.80 4.19 5.53
C ASP A 64 -11.86 3.11 5.85
N TYR A 65 -11.42 1.84 5.85
CA TYR A 65 -12.28 0.71 6.20
C TYR A 65 -12.64 0.67 7.68
N LEU A 66 -11.86 1.30 8.57
CA LEU A 66 -12.21 1.35 9.99
C LEU A 66 -13.55 2.08 10.19
N LYS A 67 -13.81 3.11 9.40
CA LYS A 67 -15.07 3.89 9.45
C LYS A 67 -16.19 3.31 8.60
N THR A 68 -15.85 2.62 7.50
CA THR A 68 -16.84 2.26 6.47
C THR A 68 -17.22 0.77 6.49
N ASN A 69 -16.31 -0.12 6.90
CA ASN A 69 -16.54 -1.56 6.95
C ASN A 69 -15.53 -2.25 7.88
N GLU A 70 -15.88 -2.39 9.16
CA GLU A 70 -15.01 -2.98 10.18
C GLU A 70 -14.58 -4.42 9.84
N THR A 71 -15.45 -5.22 9.22
CA THR A 71 -15.12 -6.59 8.81
C THR A 71 -13.99 -6.62 7.79
N LEU A 72 -14.03 -5.75 6.78
CA LEU A 72 -12.94 -5.60 5.81
C LEU A 72 -11.67 -5.07 6.48
N TYR A 73 -11.79 -4.09 7.37
CA TYR A 73 -10.65 -3.57 8.13
C TYR A 73 -9.93 -4.70 8.89
N GLN A 74 -10.66 -5.49 9.66
CA GLN A 74 -10.10 -6.60 10.42
C GLN A 74 -9.48 -7.67 9.51
N ALA A 75 -10.08 -7.95 8.35
CA ALA A 75 -9.54 -8.91 7.38
C ALA A 75 -8.23 -8.40 6.74
N ILE A 76 -8.14 -7.11 6.40
CA ILE A 76 -6.92 -6.48 5.90
C ILE A 76 -5.83 -6.52 6.97
N GLU A 77 -6.14 -6.17 8.21
CA GLU A 77 -5.19 -6.18 9.33
C GLU A 77 -4.63 -7.59 9.56
N LYS A 78 -5.49 -8.61 9.56
CA LYS A 78 -5.11 -10.02 9.76
C LYS A 78 -4.43 -10.67 8.55
N SER A 79 -4.63 -10.14 7.34
CA SER A 79 -4.02 -10.68 6.13
C SER A 79 -2.49 -10.68 6.24
N PRO A 80 -1.82 -11.81 5.99
CA PRO A 80 -0.36 -11.87 5.94
C PRO A 80 0.22 -11.21 4.67
N VAL A 81 -0.58 -11.12 3.61
CA VAL A 81 -0.16 -10.66 2.27
C VAL A 81 -0.42 -9.16 2.08
N ILE A 82 -1.48 -8.61 2.65
CA ILE A 82 -1.89 -7.21 2.41
C ILE A 82 -1.21 -6.27 3.42
N HIS A 83 -0.49 -5.28 2.91
CA HIS A 83 0.20 -4.25 3.68
C HIS A 83 -0.41 -2.88 3.39
N VAL A 84 -0.71 -2.11 4.43
CA VAL A 84 -1.27 -0.76 4.31
C VAL A 84 -0.18 0.27 4.53
N ILE A 85 0.10 1.05 3.49
CA ILE A 85 0.97 2.22 3.51
C ILE A 85 0.14 3.42 3.98
N LYS A 86 0.59 4.06 5.05
CA LYS A 86 -0.04 5.28 5.57
C LYS A 86 0.29 6.47 4.69
N THR A 87 -0.73 7.14 4.16
CA THR A 87 -0.58 8.30 3.27
C THR A 87 -0.64 9.63 4.01
N ALA A 88 -1.21 9.67 5.21
CA ALA A 88 -1.36 10.92 5.96
C ALA A 88 -0.04 11.71 6.11
N PRO A 89 1.13 11.10 6.41
CA PRO A 89 2.41 11.82 6.44
C PRO A 89 2.81 12.41 5.09
N TYR A 90 2.56 11.70 3.98
CA TYR A 90 2.86 12.16 2.63
C TYR A 90 1.95 13.32 2.22
N LEU A 91 0.64 13.20 2.48
CA LEU A 91 -0.33 14.26 2.20
C LEU A 91 -0.04 15.50 3.04
N ALA A 92 0.35 15.35 4.31
CA ALA A 92 0.74 16.47 5.15
C ALA A 92 1.97 17.20 4.60
N ALA A 93 2.97 16.48 4.08
CA ALA A 93 4.13 17.09 3.44
C ALA A 93 3.74 17.86 2.16
N ILE A 94 2.86 17.31 1.33
CA ILE A 94 2.34 17.98 0.12
C ILE A 94 1.56 19.24 0.50
N ILE A 95 0.67 19.17 1.49
CA ILE A 95 -0.08 20.34 1.98
C ILE A 95 0.87 21.41 2.50
N LYS A 96 1.92 21.01 3.24
CA LYS A 96 2.96 21.95 3.69
C LYS A 96 3.65 22.63 2.50
N ALA A 97 4.08 21.88 1.50
CA ALA A 97 4.73 22.45 0.30
C ALA A 97 3.79 23.39 -0.49
N ILE A 98 2.49 23.10 -0.55
CA ILE A 98 1.49 24.00 -1.17
C ILE A 98 1.32 25.28 -0.36
N HIS A 99 1.39 25.19 0.97
CA HIS A 99 1.08 26.30 1.87
C HIS A 99 2.27 27.24 2.13
N VAL A 100 3.50 26.76 2.06
CA VAL A 100 4.68 27.57 2.36
C VAL A 100 4.87 28.65 1.29
N GLU A 101 4.81 29.92 1.72
CA GLU A 101 5.16 31.06 0.88
C GLU A 101 6.63 30.96 0.46
N VAL A 102 6.88 30.99 -0.85
CA VAL A 102 8.23 30.96 -1.40
C VAL A 102 8.92 32.28 -1.07
N THR A 103 9.91 32.26 -0.18
CA THR A 103 10.81 33.40 0.05
C THR A 103 12.07 33.26 -0.80
N CYS A 104 12.75 34.38 -1.09
CA CYS A 104 13.93 34.40 -1.96
C CYS A 104 15.10 33.52 -1.49
N ASP A 105 15.10 33.09 -0.22
CA ASP A 105 16.18 32.33 0.41
C ASP A 105 15.91 30.81 0.47
N MET A 106 14.80 30.33 -0.10
CA MET A 106 14.46 28.91 -0.07
C MET A 106 15.16 28.12 -1.19
N ASP A 107 15.75 26.98 -0.82
CA ASP A 107 16.22 25.97 -1.78
C ASP A 107 15.03 25.47 -2.61
N GLU A 108 15.19 25.37 -3.92
CA GLU A 108 14.16 24.92 -4.87
C GLU A 108 13.54 23.57 -4.45
N ASN A 109 14.29 22.74 -3.72
CA ASN A 109 13.82 21.44 -3.23
C ASN A 109 12.97 21.51 -1.96
N GLU A 110 12.97 22.61 -1.21
CA GLU A 110 12.23 22.75 0.06
C GLU A 110 10.71 22.98 -0.14
N ASN A 111 10.29 23.44 -1.32
CA ASN A 111 8.87 23.63 -1.69
C ASN A 111 8.43 22.78 -2.89
N SER A 112 9.24 21.79 -3.28
CA SER A 112 8.97 20.99 -4.47
C SER A 112 8.10 19.77 -4.15
N ILE A 113 6.85 19.80 -4.59
CA ILE A 113 5.97 18.61 -4.61
C ILE A 113 6.62 17.47 -5.41
N SER A 114 7.32 17.80 -6.51
CA SER A 114 8.04 16.81 -7.32
C SER A 114 9.13 16.09 -6.51
N SER A 115 9.86 16.81 -5.65
CA SER A 115 10.89 16.23 -4.78
C SER A 115 10.25 15.34 -3.71
N ILE A 116 9.06 15.71 -3.19
CA ILE A 116 8.29 14.85 -2.27
C ILE A 116 7.85 13.55 -2.96
N LEU A 117 7.37 13.63 -4.20
CA LEU A 117 6.92 12.46 -4.96
C LEU A 117 8.08 11.52 -5.33
N ARG A 118 9.30 12.05 -5.47
CA ARG A 118 10.52 11.28 -5.73
C ARG A 118 11.21 10.72 -4.48
N GLY A 119 10.76 11.10 -3.28
CA GLY A 119 11.44 10.71 -2.04
C GLY A 119 12.70 11.53 -1.74
N GLU A 120 12.92 12.61 -2.49
CA GLU A 120 14.13 13.46 -2.44
C GLU A 120 13.94 14.67 -1.52
N HIS A 121 12.71 14.91 -1.04
CA HIS A 121 12.43 16.04 -0.17
C HIS A 121 13.07 15.85 1.21
N ARG A 122 13.64 16.92 1.78
CA ARG A 122 14.35 16.88 3.06
C ARG A 122 13.54 16.25 4.21
N SER A 123 12.22 16.48 4.26
CA SER A 123 11.36 15.84 5.27
C SER A 123 11.25 14.32 5.13
N GLN A 124 11.56 13.75 3.97
CA GLN A 124 11.62 12.30 3.73
C GLN A 124 13.00 11.72 4.01
N LEU A 125 14.04 12.56 4.04
CA LEU A 125 15.39 12.17 4.40
C LEU A 125 15.66 12.29 5.92
N CYS A 126 14.83 13.03 6.65
CA CYS A 126 14.93 13.13 8.11
C CYS A 126 14.33 11.90 8.81
N ASP A 127 15.17 11.08 9.46
CA ASP A 127 14.76 9.84 10.17
C ASP A 127 13.70 10.04 11.27
N ASN A 128 13.59 11.26 11.81
CA ASN A 128 12.59 11.57 12.84
C ASN A 128 11.18 11.80 12.27
N GLN A 129 11.01 11.87 10.96
CA GLN A 129 9.73 12.09 10.31
C GLN A 129 8.95 10.79 10.13
N ALA A 130 7.63 10.85 10.19
CA ALA A 130 6.81 9.66 9.94
C ALA A 130 6.89 9.19 8.48
N VAL A 131 7.13 10.12 7.54
CA VAL A 131 7.20 9.85 6.10
C VAL A 131 8.48 9.12 5.67
N SER A 132 9.56 9.22 6.46
CA SER A 132 10.84 8.55 6.20
C SER A 132 10.86 7.09 6.70
N LYS A 133 9.86 6.68 7.49
CA LYS A 133 9.81 5.33 8.07
C LYS A 133 9.30 4.32 7.03
N PRO A 134 10.03 3.22 6.78
CA PRO A 134 9.58 2.19 5.86
C PRO A 134 8.33 1.48 6.38
N THR A 135 7.46 1.03 5.47
CA THR A 135 6.35 0.15 5.83
C THR A 135 6.90 -1.25 6.09
N MET A 136 6.91 -1.67 7.35
CA MET A 136 7.45 -2.96 7.76
C MET A 136 6.62 -4.11 7.21
N LEU A 137 7.28 -5.17 6.73
CA LEU A 137 6.62 -6.41 6.38
C LEU A 137 6.01 -7.06 7.63
N LYS A 138 4.72 -7.42 7.54
CA LYS A 138 4.02 -8.22 8.53
C LYS A 138 4.79 -9.51 8.82
N LYS A 139 4.74 -9.95 10.08
CA LYS A 139 5.55 -11.07 10.59
C LYS A 139 5.38 -12.37 9.77
N ASN A 140 4.16 -12.63 9.30
CA ASN A 140 3.80 -13.86 8.58
C ASN A 140 3.70 -13.65 7.07
N SER A 141 4.24 -12.54 6.53
CA SER A 141 4.22 -12.27 5.10
C SER A 141 5.07 -13.29 4.34
N PRO A 142 4.55 -13.91 3.26
CA PRO A 142 5.34 -14.80 2.40
C PRO A 142 6.62 -14.13 1.89
N LEU A 143 6.54 -12.84 1.52
CA LEU A 143 7.69 -12.05 1.08
C LEU A 143 8.78 -11.96 2.15
N ARG A 144 8.42 -11.90 3.43
CA ARG A 144 9.40 -11.86 4.54
C ARG A 144 10.14 -13.19 4.68
N THR A 145 9.45 -14.31 4.50
CA THR A 145 10.07 -15.65 4.53
C THR A 145 11.08 -15.80 3.39
N LEU A 146 10.74 -15.30 2.19
CA LEU A 146 11.65 -15.31 1.03
C LEU A 146 12.89 -14.43 1.20
N ALA A 147 12.80 -13.35 1.99
CA ALA A 147 13.92 -12.45 2.25
C ALA A 147 14.89 -12.99 3.32
N LEU A 148 14.46 -13.94 4.14
CA LEU A 148 15.25 -14.55 5.22
C LEU A 148 15.81 -15.93 4.87
N GLY A 149 15.42 -16.49 3.71
CA GLY A 149 15.92 -17.76 3.16
C GLY A 149 16.72 -17.57 1.89
#